data_AF-A0A2I0FA32-F1
#
_entry.id   AF-A0A2I0FA32-F1
#
_cell.length_a   1.000
_cell.length_b   1.000
_cell.length_c   1.000
_cell.angle_alpha   90.00
_cell.angle_beta   90.00
_cell.angle_gamma   90.00
#
_symmetry.space_group_name_H-M   'P 1'
#
loop_
_entity.id
_entity.type
_entity.pdbx_description
1 polymer ?
#
loop_
_entity_poly.entity_id
_entity_poly.type
_entity_poly.pdbx_seq_one_letter_code
_entity_poly.pdbx_strand_id
1 'polypeptide(L)'
;MKSNDDRLEKIKHGNFFAEKLTYDDLCLILSQDSKIQSLIRQCALNNQELNSTGNQSIKTSKVENVTETERVVDFEKLIAVEKIVEVEKVIEVDKLIVKPDPIRAELSLLFLTIKTLLEDSELSLIFRLNSRMSESQQLTTFIIQCALFITLEQLWETIVRRCKADARCATAAEKALAIQVVSLHNQSYVNDKYSVVDVPSGDDFDYENHQRLNSRGDIVTELAFYGLNKEQQIEYKPLVETKS
;
A
#
# COMPACT_ATOMS: atom_id res chain seq x y z
N MET A 1 29.85 -30.88 -24.72
CA MET A 1 29.30 -29.90 -23.75
C MET A 1 30.35 -28.82 -23.56
N LYS A 2 30.11 -27.58 -24.03
CA LYS A 2 31.03 -26.47 -23.75
C LYS A 2 30.86 -26.08 -22.28
N SER A 3 31.96 -26.01 -21.52
CA SER A 3 31.92 -25.79 -20.07
C SER A 3 31.25 -24.45 -19.74
N ASN A 4 30.49 -24.40 -18.66
CA ASN A 4 29.88 -23.17 -18.14
C ASN A 4 30.92 -22.07 -17.87
N ASP A 5 32.18 -22.46 -17.62
CA ASP A 5 33.31 -21.56 -17.41
C ASP A 5 33.65 -20.73 -18.68
N ASP A 6 33.57 -21.34 -19.87
CA ASP A 6 33.80 -20.64 -21.15
C ASP A 6 32.70 -19.62 -21.44
N ARG A 7 31.47 -19.86 -20.96
CA ARG A 7 30.35 -18.90 -21.06
C ARG A 7 30.57 -17.72 -20.11
N LEU A 8 31.00 -17.98 -18.87
CA LEU A 8 31.26 -16.94 -17.87
C LEU A 8 32.40 -15.99 -18.30
N GLU A 9 33.49 -16.53 -18.84
CA GLU A 9 34.62 -15.75 -19.37
C GLU A 9 34.19 -14.79 -20.48
N LYS A 10 33.34 -15.25 -21.41
CA LYS A 10 32.82 -14.42 -22.52
C LYS A 10 31.92 -13.29 -22.04
N ILE A 11 31.13 -13.53 -21.00
CA ILE A 11 30.28 -12.52 -20.37
C ILE A 11 31.17 -11.44 -19.70
N LYS A 12 32.19 -11.84 -18.94
CA LYS A 12 33.09 -10.92 -18.24
C LYS A 12 33.89 -10.01 -19.17
N HIS A 13 34.28 -10.51 -20.34
CA HIS A 13 35.07 -9.76 -21.33
C HIS A 13 34.22 -8.85 -22.24
N GLY A 14 32.92 -8.68 -21.97
CA GLY A 14 32.07 -7.74 -22.71
C GLY A 14 31.72 -8.18 -24.14
N ASN A 15 31.93 -9.46 -24.48
CA ASN A 15 31.63 -10.01 -25.81
C ASN A 15 30.15 -10.38 -26.00
N PHE A 16 29.25 -9.73 -25.25
CA PHE A 16 27.81 -9.92 -25.35
C PHE A 16 27.11 -8.60 -25.68
N PHE A 17 26.39 -8.60 -26.80
CA PHE A 17 25.39 -7.58 -27.09
C PHE A 17 24.33 -7.61 -25.97
N ALA A 18 23.99 -6.45 -25.41
CA ALA A 18 23.04 -6.32 -24.29
C ALA A 18 21.68 -7.01 -24.57
N GLU A 19 21.34 -7.22 -25.84
CA GLU A 19 20.11 -7.88 -26.32
C GLU A 19 20.12 -9.42 -26.21
N LYS A 20 21.22 -10.06 -25.79
CA LYS A 20 21.35 -11.53 -25.73
C LYS A 20 21.60 -12.12 -24.34
N LEU A 21 21.52 -11.31 -23.29
CA LEU A 21 21.62 -11.81 -21.92
C LEU A 21 20.34 -12.56 -21.55
N THR A 22 20.44 -13.86 -21.31
CA THR A 22 19.29 -14.67 -20.87
C THR A 22 19.23 -14.76 -19.35
N TYR A 23 18.06 -15.15 -18.82
CA TYR A 23 17.89 -15.39 -17.38
C TYR A 23 18.91 -16.40 -16.82
N ASP A 24 19.23 -17.44 -17.60
CA ASP A 24 20.21 -18.44 -17.20
C ASP A 24 21.63 -17.86 -17.10
N ASP A 25 21.98 -16.89 -17.96
CA ASP A 25 23.26 -16.18 -17.87
C ASP A 25 23.34 -15.33 -16.60
N LEU A 26 22.23 -14.69 -16.20
CA LEU A 26 22.15 -13.96 -14.93
C LEU A 26 22.32 -14.88 -13.73
N CYS A 27 21.66 -16.05 -13.73
CA CYS A 27 21.84 -17.05 -12.67
C CYS A 27 23.28 -17.57 -12.61
N LEU A 28 23.94 -17.73 -13.75
CA LEU A 28 25.32 -18.19 -13.85
C LEU A 28 26.31 -17.15 -13.31
N ILE A 29 26.10 -15.86 -13.61
CA ILE A 29 26.88 -14.74 -13.05
C ILE A 29 26.71 -14.68 -11.53
N LEU A 30 25.47 -14.74 -11.02
CA LEU A 30 25.20 -14.65 -9.59
C LEU A 30 25.78 -15.83 -8.79
N SER A 31 25.86 -17.03 -9.40
CA SER A 31 26.37 -18.23 -8.73
C SER A 31 27.89 -18.38 -8.80
N GLN A 32 28.54 -17.85 -9.84
CA GLN A 32 29.97 -18.12 -10.09
C GLN A 32 30.88 -16.88 -10.00
N ASP A 33 30.34 -15.66 -10.04
CA ASP A 33 31.15 -14.44 -9.94
C ASP A 33 31.35 -14.02 -8.48
N SER A 34 32.54 -14.32 -7.93
CA SER A 34 32.93 -13.98 -6.56
C SER A 34 33.00 -12.47 -6.29
N LYS A 35 33.26 -11.65 -7.31
CA LYS A 35 33.28 -10.18 -7.18
C LYS A 35 31.88 -9.61 -7.05
N ILE A 36 30.93 -10.12 -7.85
CA ILE A 36 29.53 -9.73 -7.73
C ILE A 36 28.93 -10.22 -6.41
N GLN A 37 29.24 -11.45 -5.98
CA GLN A 37 28.82 -11.96 -4.68
C GLN A 37 29.36 -11.13 -3.51
N SER A 38 30.61 -10.69 -3.58
CA SER A 38 31.19 -9.82 -2.53
C SER A 38 30.59 -8.42 -2.54
N LEU A 39 30.28 -7.85 -3.70
CA LEU A 39 29.55 -6.58 -3.81
C LEU A 39 28.12 -6.69 -3.25
N ILE A 40 27.39 -7.76 -3.57
CA ILE A 40 26.05 -8.01 -3.02
C ILE A 40 26.11 -8.14 -1.49
N ARG A 41 27.12 -8.87 -0.96
CA ARG A 41 27.33 -8.98 0.49
C ARG A 41 27.68 -7.64 1.14
N GLN A 42 28.52 -6.82 0.50
CA GLN A 42 28.84 -5.47 1.00
C GLN A 42 27.61 -4.56 1.02
N CYS A 43 26.78 -4.58 -0.02
CA CYS A 43 25.52 -3.84 -0.04
C CYS A 43 24.53 -4.33 1.03
N ALA A 44 24.47 -5.64 1.28
CA ALA A 44 23.63 -6.21 2.32
C ALA A 44 24.10 -5.82 3.74
N LEU A 45 25.42 -5.77 3.97
CA LEU A 45 26.01 -5.38 5.25
C LEU A 45 25.86 -3.87 5.51
N ASN A 46 26.06 -3.01 4.49
CA ASN A 46 25.86 -1.56 4.63
C ASN A 46 24.39 -1.21 4.93
N ASN A 47 23.43 -2.01 4.45
CA ASN A 47 22.01 -1.86 4.80
C ASN A 47 21.66 -2.34 6.22
N GLN A 48 22.54 -3.09 6.90
CA GLN A 48 22.35 -3.46 8.31
C GLN A 48 22.91 -2.40 9.28
N GLU A 49 23.96 -1.67 8.91
CA GLU A 49 24.49 -0.56 9.73
C GLU A 49 23.57 0.68 9.75
N LEU A 50 22.86 0.94 8.65
CA LEU A 50 21.83 2.00 8.59
C LEU A 50 20.57 1.70 9.43
N ASN A 51 20.35 0.44 9.81
CA ASN A 51 19.17 0.02 10.59
C ASN A 51 19.50 -0.27 12.07
N SER A 52 20.71 0.02 12.55
CA SER A 52 21.12 -0.30 13.92
C SER A 52 21.80 0.82 14.71
N THR A 53 21.89 2.05 14.19
CA THR A 53 22.35 3.23 14.96
C THR A 53 21.26 4.29 15.11
N GLY A 54 20.22 3.90 15.86
CA GLY A 54 19.27 4.80 16.49
C GLY A 54 19.22 4.52 17.99
N ASN A 55 20.25 4.97 18.72
CA ASN A 55 20.24 5.42 20.13
C ASN A 55 21.53 5.08 20.89
N GLN A 56 21.97 6.07 21.68
CA GLN A 56 23.02 6.09 22.72
C GLN A 56 24.44 6.33 22.19
N SER A 57 24.92 7.58 22.16
CA SER A 57 25.50 8.34 23.29
C SER A 57 26.68 7.61 23.94
N ILE A 58 27.90 8.13 23.76
CA ILE A 58 28.94 8.19 24.80
C ILE A 58 29.93 9.33 24.44
N LYS A 59 30.11 10.21 25.43
CA LYS A 59 31.21 11.17 25.56
C LYS A 59 32.48 10.46 26.06
N THR A 60 33.62 11.06 25.71
CA THR A 60 34.93 11.03 26.40
C THR A 60 35.70 9.70 26.46
N SER A 61 36.88 9.62 25.83
CA SER A 61 38.18 9.98 26.46
C SER A 61 39.38 9.71 25.54
N LYS A 62 40.15 10.77 25.27
CA LYS A 62 41.62 10.91 25.05
C LYS A 62 42.45 9.84 25.82
N VAL A 63 43.62 9.32 25.38
CA VAL A 63 44.95 9.96 25.14
C VAL A 63 45.94 8.81 24.79
N GLU A 64 46.66 8.91 23.66
CA GLU A 64 48.13 9.10 23.49
C GLU A 64 49.05 7.89 23.74
N ASN A 65 49.97 7.65 22.78
CA ASN A 65 51.43 7.87 22.89
C ASN A 65 52.15 7.07 21.78
N VAL A 66 53.28 7.45 21.14
CA VAL A 66 54.30 8.52 21.16
C VAL A 66 55.29 8.14 20.00
N THR A 67 56.00 8.96 19.22
CA THR A 67 57.12 9.94 19.46
C THR A 67 57.45 10.56 18.07
N GLU A 68 57.47 11.89 17.87
CA GLU A 68 58.63 12.83 17.84
C GLU A 68 59.69 12.57 16.74
N THR A 69 59.99 13.52 15.83
CA THR A 69 60.98 14.60 16.08
C THR A 69 60.93 15.77 15.07
N GLU A 70 60.95 16.97 15.64
CA GLU A 70 61.71 18.20 15.31
C GLU A 70 61.69 18.93 13.94
N ARG A 71 61.19 20.19 14.04
CA ARG A 71 61.84 21.48 13.69
C ARG A 71 61.87 22.02 12.25
N VAL A 72 61.03 23.06 12.07
CA VAL A 72 61.27 24.45 11.59
C VAL A 72 62.41 24.71 10.58
N VAL A 73 62.09 25.32 9.42
CA VAL A 73 62.49 26.68 8.95
C VAL A 73 62.30 26.79 7.43
N ASP A 74 61.76 27.94 7.04
CA ASP A 74 61.43 28.47 5.71
C ASP A 74 62.55 28.39 4.65
N PHE A 75 62.20 28.45 3.37
CA PHE A 75 62.55 29.54 2.43
C PHE A 75 62.15 29.17 0.97
N GLU A 76 61.27 30.01 0.43
CA GLU A 76 61.27 30.56 -0.94
C GLU A 76 61.29 29.67 -2.20
N LYS A 77 60.28 29.94 -3.04
CA LYS A 77 60.32 30.00 -4.52
C LYS A 77 60.63 28.71 -5.28
N LEU A 78 59.61 28.21 -5.99
CA LEU A 78 59.48 28.47 -7.43
C LEU A 78 58.04 28.21 -7.89
N ILE A 79 57.57 29.16 -8.70
CA ILE A 79 56.25 29.26 -9.31
C ILE A 79 56.20 28.36 -10.56
N ALA A 80 55.14 27.57 -10.70
CA ALA A 80 54.57 27.25 -12.01
C ALA A 80 53.06 27.06 -11.85
N VAL A 81 52.31 28.08 -12.27
CA VAL A 81 50.85 28.08 -12.34
C VAL A 81 50.44 27.39 -13.64
N GLU A 82 49.78 26.24 -13.56
CA GLU A 82 48.91 25.74 -14.64
C GLU A 82 47.57 25.27 -14.06
N LYS A 83 46.68 26.26 -13.96
CA LYS A 83 45.23 26.18 -14.23
C LYS A 83 44.62 24.77 -14.22
N ILE A 84 44.25 24.29 -13.04
CA ILE A 84 43.28 23.20 -12.92
C ILE A 84 41.90 23.81 -13.17
N VAL A 85 41.35 23.55 -14.34
CA VAL A 85 39.94 23.81 -14.65
C VAL A 85 39.13 22.86 -13.76
N GLU A 86 38.50 23.40 -12.74
CA GLU A 86 37.42 22.72 -12.01
C GLU A 86 36.30 22.46 -13.01
N VAL A 87 36.27 21.25 -13.55
CA VAL A 87 35.07 20.74 -14.21
C VAL A 87 34.09 20.44 -13.08
N GLU A 88 33.31 21.44 -12.70
CA GLU A 88 32.03 21.24 -12.04
C GLU A 88 31.23 20.29 -12.93
N LYS A 89 31.32 19.01 -12.61
CA LYS A 89 30.42 18.00 -13.14
C LYS A 89 29.08 18.30 -12.47
N VAL A 90 28.34 19.23 -13.06
CA VAL A 90 26.92 19.43 -12.79
C VAL A 90 26.27 18.10 -13.13
N ILE A 91 26.10 17.26 -12.11
CA ILE A 91 25.19 16.13 -12.20
C ILE A 91 23.82 16.80 -12.19
N GLU A 92 23.33 17.12 -13.39
CA GLU A 92 21.90 17.28 -13.61
C GLU A 92 21.30 15.93 -13.24
N VAL A 93 20.91 15.80 -11.96
CA VAL A 93 19.97 14.77 -11.55
C VAL A 93 18.69 15.17 -12.24
N ASP A 94 18.53 14.70 -13.47
CA ASP A 94 17.25 14.60 -14.12
C ASP A 94 16.32 14.01 -13.08
N LYS A 95 15.49 14.87 -12.49
CA LYS A 95 14.33 14.43 -11.74
C LYS A 95 13.51 13.70 -12.78
N LEU A 96 13.70 12.39 -12.87
CA LEU A 96 12.78 11.50 -13.54
C LEU A 96 11.45 11.80 -12.88
N ILE A 97 10.62 12.59 -13.57
CA ILE A 97 9.22 12.78 -13.22
C ILE A 97 8.63 11.40 -13.48
N VAL A 98 8.66 10.54 -12.46
CA VAL A 98 8.00 9.25 -12.48
C VAL A 98 6.53 9.58 -12.59
N LYS A 99 6.03 9.57 -13.83
CA LYS A 99 4.62 9.75 -14.12
C LYS A 99 3.88 8.71 -13.26
N PRO A 100 2.92 9.14 -12.41
CA PRO A 100 2.20 8.21 -11.55
C PRO A 100 1.59 7.12 -12.43
N ASP A 101 1.76 5.86 -12.00
CA ASP A 101 1.19 4.71 -12.69
C ASP A 101 -0.32 4.95 -12.88
N PRO A 102 -0.81 5.03 -14.12
CA PRO A 102 -2.19 5.39 -14.40
C PRO A 102 -3.19 4.42 -13.77
N ILE A 103 -2.86 3.11 -13.75
CA ILE A 103 -3.74 2.10 -13.14
C ILE A 103 -3.81 2.31 -11.63
N ARG A 104 -2.68 2.63 -11.00
CA ARG A 104 -2.64 2.88 -9.56
C ARG A 104 -3.42 4.15 -9.17
N ALA A 105 -3.41 5.16 -10.03
CA ALA A 105 -4.23 6.35 -9.86
C ALA A 105 -5.74 6.03 -9.97
N GLU A 106 -6.13 5.20 -10.94
CA GLU A 106 -7.53 4.76 -11.09
C GLU A 106 -8.02 3.90 -9.92
N LEU A 107 -7.15 3.07 -9.34
CA LEU A 107 -7.47 2.19 -8.22
C LEU A 107 -7.24 2.82 -6.84
N SER A 108 -6.85 4.10 -6.77
CA SER A 108 -6.44 4.76 -5.53
C SER A 108 -7.50 4.70 -4.44
N LEU A 109 -8.79 4.84 -4.82
CA LEU A 109 -9.90 4.76 -3.89
C LEU A 109 -10.06 3.35 -3.31
N LEU A 110 -9.87 2.31 -4.12
CA LEU A 110 -9.94 0.92 -3.63
C LEU A 110 -8.81 0.62 -2.64
N PHE A 111 -7.60 1.10 -2.92
CA PHE A 111 -6.48 0.97 -1.98
C PHE A 111 -6.73 1.71 -0.67
N LEU A 112 -7.33 2.91 -0.73
CA LEU A 112 -7.72 3.64 0.48
C LEU A 112 -8.76 2.86 1.29
N THR A 113 -9.81 2.33 0.64
CA THR A 113 -10.82 1.49 1.31
C THR A 113 -10.18 0.28 2.00
N ILE A 114 -9.31 -0.46 1.29
CA ILE A 114 -8.62 -1.63 1.85
C ILE A 114 -7.79 -1.24 3.08
N LYS A 115 -7.09 -0.10 3.03
CA LYS A 115 -6.32 0.39 4.17
C LYS A 115 -7.22 0.67 5.38
N THR A 116 -8.35 1.36 5.18
CA THR A 116 -9.32 1.61 6.26
C THR A 116 -9.93 0.31 6.79
N LEU A 117 -10.21 -0.67 5.92
CA LEU A 117 -10.71 -1.98 6.33
C LEU A 117 -9.69 -2.74 7.18
N LEU A 118 -8.39 -2.65 6.90
CA LEU A 118 -7.34 -3.29 7.70
C LEU A 118 -7.21 -2.70 9.11
N GLU A 119 -7.66 -1.46 9.33
CA GLU A 119 -7.72 -0.83 10.65
C GLU A 119 -8.97 -1.29 11.44
N ASP A 120 -9.96 -1.89 10.76
CA ASP A 120 -11.18 -2.42 11.37
C ASP A 120 -11.11 -3.96 11.51
N SER A 121 -10.94 -4.44 12.73
CA SER A 121 -10.72 -5.86 13.01
C SER A 121 -11.88 -6.78 12.60
N GLU A 122 -13.12 -6.29 12.63
CA GLU A 122 -14.28 -7.11 12.31
C GLU A 122 -14.61 -7.02 10.82
N LEU A 123 -14.55 -5.83 10.21
CA LEU A 123 -14.76 -5.70 8.77
C LEU A 123 -13.63 -6.37 7.97
N SER A 124 -12.37 -6.29 8.42
CA SER A 124 -11.26 -7.02 7.77
C SER A 124 -11.49 -8.54 7.74
N LEU A 125 -12.14 -9.12 8.75
CA LEU A 125 -12.48 -10.55 8.77
C LEU A 125 -13.53 -10.90 7.71
N ILE A 126 -14.57 -10.06 7.54
CA ILE A 126 -15.60 -10.24 6.50
C ILE A 126 -14.95 -10.29 5.12
N PHE A 127 -13.99 -9.40 4.85
CA PHE A 127 -13.27 -9.35 3.57
C PHE A 127 -12.03 -10.24 3.53
N ARG A 128 -11.76 -11.03 4.58
CA ARG A 128 -10.58 -11.91 4.71
C ARG A 128 -9.25 -11.20 4.45
N LEU A 129 -9.16 -9.92 4.80
CA LEU A 129 -7.99 -9.08 4.62
C LEU A 129 -7.05 -9.22 5.82
N ASN A 130 -5.75 -9.21 5.57
CA ASN A 130 -4.74 -9.11 6.62
C ASN A 130 -3.49 -8.35 6.15
N SER A 131 -2.75 -7.78 7.10
CA SER A 131 -1.57 -6.95 6.84
C SER A 131 -0.35 -7.72 6.34
N ARG A 132 -0.37 -9.06 6.36
CA ARG A 132 0.73 -9.90 5.83
C ARG A 132 0.60 -10.14 4.33
N MET A 133 -0.58 -9.86 3.76
CA MET A 133 -0.82 -9.98 2.32
C MET A 133 -0.12 -8.86 1.57
N SER A 134 0.37 -9.16 0.36
CA SER A 134 0.82 -8.12 -0.57
C SER A 134 -0.35 -7.24 -1.01
N GLU A 135 -0.08 -6.03 -1.49
CA GLU A 135 -1.09 -5.10 -2.04
C GLU A 135 -1.93 -5.77 -3.14
N SER A 136 -1.31 -6.56 -4.00
CA SER A 136 -2.00 -7.35 -5.04
C SER A 136 -2.93 -8.42 -4.48
N GLN A 137 -2.50 -9.13 -3.43
CA GLN A 137 -3.32 -10.14 -2.76
C GLN A 137 -4.51 -9.48 -2.06
N GLN A 138 -4.29 -8.37 -1.35
CA GLN A 138 -5.36 -7.63 -0.68
C GLN A 138 -6.43 -7.18 -1.68
N LEU A 139 -6.01 -6.57 -2.79
CA LEU A 139 -6.92 -6.12 -3.83
C LEU A 139 -7.71 -7.27 -4.45
N THR A 140 -7.02 -8.36 -4.83
CA THR A 140 -7.66 -9.52 -5.46
C THR A 140 -8.65 -10.18 -4.49
N THR A 141 -8.27 -10.37 -3.23
CA THR A 141 -9.14 -10.94 -2.21
C THR A 141 -10.34 -10.04 -1.95
N PHE A 142 -10.15 -8.72 -1.84
CA PHE A 142 -11.24 -7.77 -1.64
C PHE A 142 -12.28 -7.85 -2.78
N ILE A 143 -11.83 -7.84 -4.04
CA ILE A 143 -12.73 -7.95 -5.21
C ILE A 143 -13.47 -9.29 -5.21
N ILE A 144 -12.76 -10.41 -4.94
CA ILE A 144 -13.38 -11.73 -4.85
C ILE A 144 -14.45 -11.76 -3.76
N GLN A 145 -14.18 -11.21 -2.57
CA GLN A 145 -15.17 -11.17 -1.51
C GLN A 145 -16.37 -10.29 -1.88
N CYS A 146 -16.16 -9.12 -2.50
CA CYS A 146 -17.27 -8.27 -2.94
C CYS A 146 -18.20 -8.97 -3.94
N ALA A 147 -17.69 -9.90 -4.75
CA ALA A 147 -18.51 -10.68 -5.69
C ALA A 147 -19.45 -11.69 -4.99
N LEU A 148 -19.23 -12.00 -3.70
CA LEU A 148 -20.03 -12.99 -2.98
C LEU A 148 -21.21 -12.33 -2.25
N PHE A 149 -22.41 -12.89 -2.41
CA PHE A 149 -23.59 -12.39 -1.70
C PHE A 149 -23.47 -12.51 -0.18
N ILE A 150 -22.87 -13.60 0.32
CA ILE A 150 -22.63 -13.77 1.77
C ILE A 150 -21.81 -12.62 2.37
N THR A 151 -20.91 -12.02 1.59
CA THR A 151 -20.13 -10.86 2.04
C THR A 151 -20.98 -9.60 2.13
N LEU A 152 -21.94 -9.40 1.20
CA LEU A 152 -22.93 -8.31 1.30
C LEU A 152 -23.78 -8.48 2.55
N GLU A 153 -24.33 -9.67 2.77
CA GLU A 153 -25.14 -10.02 3.96
C GLU A 153 -24.38 -9.73 5.25
N GLN A 154 -23.17 -10.27 5.40
CA GLN A 154 -22.34 -10.06 6.58
C GLN A 154 -22.00 -8.58 6.82
N LEU A 155 -21.72 -7.82 5.76
CA LEU A 155 -21.45 -6.39 5.85
C LEU A 155 -22.67 -5.63 6.37
N TRP A 156 -23.85 -5.90 5.79
CA TRP A 156 -25.10 -5.25 6.19
C TRP A 156 -25.46 -5.53 7.64
N GLU A 157 -25.44 -6.81 8.03
CA GLU A 157 -25.72 -7.21 9.41
C GLU A 157 -24.76 -6.59 10.40
N THR A 158 -23.47 -6.56 10.06
CA THR A 158 -22.43 -6.00 10.93
C THR A 158 -22.61 -4.51 11.16
N ILE A 159 -22.83 -3.73 10.09
CA ILE A 159 -23.00 -2.28 10.22
C ILE A 159 -24.30 -1.96 10.96
N VAL A 160 -25.42 -2.62 10.62
CA VAL A 160 -26.70 -2.42 11.32
C VAL A 160 -26.57 -2.76 12.80
N ARG A 161 -25.91 -3.87 13.13
CA ARG A 161 -25.66 -4.29 14.52
C ARG A 161 -24.84 -3.24 15.27
N ARG A 162 -23.77 -2.70 14.67
CA ARG A 162 -22.95 -1.63 15.27
C ARG A 162 -23.77 -0.36 15.50
N CYS A 163 -24.52 0.08 14.50
CA CYS A 163 -25.37 1.27 14.61
C CYS A 163 -26.34 1.15 15.79
N LYS A 164 -27.02 0.01 15.93
CA LYS A 164 -27.95 -0.25 17.05
C LYS A 164 -27.25 -0.36 18.39
N ALA A 165 -26.11 -1.04 18.46
CA ALA A 165 -25.37 -1.23 19.70
C ALA A 165 -24.85 0.10 20.26
N ASP A 166 -24.38 0.98 19.38
CA ASP A 166 -23.79 2.27 19.73
C ASP A 166 -24.83 3.42 19.69
N ALA A 167 -26.08 3.13 19.34
CA ALA A 167 -27.15 4.11 19.09
C ALA A 167 -26.71 5.28 18.19
N ARG A 168 -26.02 4.97 17.09
CA ARG A 168 -25.47 5.95 16.13
C ARG A 168 -25.85 5.62 14.69
N CYS A 169 -25.81 6.62 13.83
CA CYS A 169 -25.81 6.41 12.38
C CYS A 169 -24.49 5.75 11.91
N ALA A 170 -24.56 5.07 10.76
CA ALA A 170 -23.37 4.57 10.10
C ALA A 170 -22.48 5.74 9.69
N THR A 171 -21.17 5.59 9.86
CA THR A 171 -20.18 6.59 9.46
C THR A 171 -20.19 6.78 7.94
N ALA A 172 -19.66 7.91 7.48
CA ALA A 172 -19.52 8.17 6.05
C ALA A 172 -18.69 7.09 5.34
N ALA A 173 -17.67 6.53 6.02
CA ALA A 173 -16.84 5.45 5.49
C ALA A 173 -17.64 4.13 5.36
N GLU A 174 -18.45 3.77 6.37
CA GLU A 174 -19.33 2.59 6.34
C GLU A 174 -20.37 2.70 5.21
N LYS A 175 -20.99 3.89 5.04
CA LYS A 175 -21.94 4.17 3.95
C LYS A 175 -21.26 4.08 2.57
N ALA A 176 -20.08 4.68 2.40
CA ALA A 176 -19.33 4.62 1.15
C ALA A 176 -18.87 3.19 0.81
N LEU A 177 -18.43 2.42 1.81
CA LEU A 177 -18.07 1.01 1.66
C LEU A 177 -19.26 0.19 1.15
N ALA A 178 -20.45 0.36 1.75
CA ALA A 178 -21.66 -0.35 1.33
C ALA A 178 -21.99 -0.12 -0.16
N ILE A 179 -21.94 1.15 -0.61
CA ILE A 179 -22.13 1.51 -2.02
C ILE A 179 -21.07 0.86 -2.91
N GLN A 180 -19.79 0.92 -2.50
CA GLN A 180 -18.69 0.36 -3.28
C GLN A 180 -18.79 -1.17 -3.41
N VAL A 181 -19.13 -1.86 -2.33
CA VAL A 181 -19.27 -3.33 -2.34
C VAL A 181 -20.44 -3.75 -3.21
N VAL A 182 -21.60 -3.07 -3.14
CA VAL A 182 -22.74 -3.33 -4.06
C VAL A 182 -22.34 -3.06 -5.50
N SER A 183 -21.64 -1.96 -5.76
CA SER A 183 -21.17 -1.64 -7.11
C SER A 183 -20.24 -2.73 -7.67
N LEU A 184 -19.30 -3.24 -6.86
CA LEU A 184 -18.38 -4.32 -7.27
C LEU A 184 -19.11 -5.65 -7.42
N HIS A 185 -20.02 -5.97 -6.49
CA HIS A 185 -20.86 -7.16 -6.57
C HIS A 185 -21.59 -7.24 -7.91
N ASN A 186 -22.27 -6.14 -8.26
CA ASN A 186 -23.05 -6.01 -9.49
C ASN A 186 -22.22 -6.05 -10.78
N GLN A 187 -20.90 -5.92 -10.73
CA GLN A 187 -20.05 -6.13 -11.91
C GLN A 187 -20.02 -7.62 -12.32
N SER A 188 -20.30 -8.53 -11.39
CA SER A 188 -20.31 -9.97 -11.65
C SER A 188 -21.61 -10.45 -12.33
N TYR A 189 -22.64 -9.61 -12.41
CA TYR A 189 -23.98 -9.98 -12.86
C TYR A 189 -24.48 -9.06 -13.98
N VAL A 190 -25.14 -9.64 -14.98
CA VAL A 190 -25.76 -8.89 -16.08
C VAL A 190 -27.16 -8.44 -15.69
N ASN A 191 -27.96 -9.37 -15.16
CA ASN A 191 -29.31 -9.16 -14.63
C ASN A 191 -29.28 -9.25 -13.09
N ASP A 192 -30.42 -9.12 -12.41
CA ASP A 192 -30.53 -9.46 -10.98
C ASP A 192 -29.64 -8.61 -10.05
N LYS A 193 -29.44 -7.33 -10.40
CA LYS A 193 -28.56 -6.42 -9.65
C LYS A 193 -29.21 -5.93 -8.36
N TYR A 194 -28.37 -5.73 -7.36
CA TYR A 194 -28.77 -5.10 -6.12
C TYR A 194 -28.71 -3.58 -6.23
N SER A 195 -29.53 -2.88 -5.45
CA SER A 195 -29.34 -1.45 -5.21
C SER A 195 -29.41 -1.14 -3.72
N VAL A 196 -28.80 -0.02 -3.34
CA VAL A 196 -28.98 0.54 -2.01
C VAL A 196 -30.31 1.28 -1.96
N VAL A 197 -31.02 1.15 -0.86
CA VAL A 197 -32.29 1.87 -0.62
C VAL A 197 -32.00 3.02 0.35
N ASP A 198 -32.32 4.23 -0.10
CA ASP A 198 -32.27 5.46 0.69
C ASP A 198 -33.69 5.85 1.12
N VAL A 199 -33.80 6.56 2.24
CA VAL A 199 -35.07 7.07 2.78
C VAL A 199 -34.85 8.53 3.17
N PRO A 200 -35.52 9.48 2.51
CA PRO A 200 -35.33 10.89 2.79
C PRO A 200 -35.87 11.26 4.18
N SER A 201 -35.27 12.31 4.74
CA SER A 201 -35.76 12.93 5.97
C SER A 201 -37.12 13.57 5.72
N GLY A 202 -38.04 13.39 6.67
CA GLY A 202 -39.40 13.91 6.62
C GLY A 202 -40.46 12.90 6.17
N ASP A 203 -40.06 11.73 5.66
CA ASP A 203 -40.99 10.65 5.29
C ASP A 203 -41.63 10.01 6.54
N ASP A 204 -42.84 9.50 6.36
CA ASP A 204 -43.50 8.69 7.39
C ASP A 204 -42.75 7.38 7.61
N PHE A 205 -42.68 6.95 8.87
CA PHE A 205 -42.10 5.68 9.21
C PHE A 205 -43.02 4.52 8.76
N ASP A 206 -42.54 3.73 7.80
CA ASP A 206 -43.17 2.49 7.38
C ASP A 206 -42.55 1.28 8.10
N TYR A 207 -43.31 0.58 8.94
CA TYR A 207 -42.82 -0.58 9.69
C TYR A 207 -42.60 -1.84 8.82
N GLU A 208 -43.26 -1.91 7.66
CA GLU A 208 -43.08 -3.00 6.70
C GLU A 208 -41.79 -2.82 5.90
N ASN A 209 -41.41 -1.58 5.60
CA ASN A 209 -40.26 -1.29 4.74
C ASN A 209 -39.05 -0.72 5.46
N HIS A 210 -39.18 -0.18 6.67
CA HIS A 210 -38.08 0.43 7.44
C HIS A 210 -37.76 -0.34 8.72
N GLN A 211 -36.55 -0.11 9.23
CA GLN A 211 -36.13 -0.52 10.57
C GLN A 211 -35.73 0.71 11.37
N ARG A 212 -36.15 0.81 12.65
CA ARG A 212 -35.76 1.94 13.49
C ARG A 212 -34.42 1.72 14.17
N LEU A 213 -33.63 2.79 14.25
CA LEU A 213 -32.46 2.90 15.12
C LEU A 213 -32.89 3.16 16.57
N ASN A 214 -33.89 4.02 16.77
CA ASN A 214 -34.41 4.42 18.07
C ASN A 214 -35.78 3.76 18.38
N SER A 215 -36.27 3.90 19.62
CA SER A 215 -37.40 3.10 20.09
C SER A 215 -38.77 3.56 19.58
N ARG A 216 -38.95 4.84 19.22
CA ARG A 216 -40.25 5.45 18.87
C ARG A 216 -40.06 6.63 17.92
N GLY A 217 -41.11 6.94 17.17
CA GLY A 217 -41.19 8.05 16.24
C GLY A 217 -41.95 7.65 14.98
N ASP A 218 -42.66 8.60 14.41
CA ASP A 218 -43.52 8.38 13.25
C ASP A 218 -42.98 9.06 12.00
N ILE A 219 -41.99 9.94 12.14
CA ILE A 219 -41.35 10.67 11.05
C ILE A 219 -39.85 10.33 11.02
N VAL A 220 -39.32 9.99 9.84
CA VAL A 220 -37.89 9.77 9.60
C VAL A 220 -37.13 11.08 9.74
N THR A 221 -36.09 11.10 10.58
CA THR A 221 -35.19 12.25 10.72
C THR A 221 -33.94 12.10 9.87
N GLU A 222 -33.37 10.90 9.83
CA GLU A 222 -32.15 10.61 9.09
C GLU A 222 -32.11 9.14 8.67
N LEU A 223 -31.55 8.87 7.50
CA LEU A 223 -31.11 7.52 7.15
C LEU A 223 -29.84 7.16 7.95
N ALA A 224 -29.98 6.26 8.92
CA ALA A 224 -28.87 5.76 9.69
C ALA A 224 -27.99 4.80 8.86
N PHE A 225 -28.57 3.90 8.07
CA PHE A 225 -27.86 3.04 7.14
C PHE A 225 -28.75 2.55 5.99
N TYR A 226 -28.16 2.30 4.82
CA TYR A 226 -28.90 1.91 3.62
C TYR A 226 -29.63 0.58 3.77
N GLY A 227 -30.79 0.48 3.14
CA GLY A 227 -31.37 -0.81 2.82
C GLY A 227 -30.67 -1.45 1.62
N LEU A 228 -30.99 -2.71 1.35
CA LEU A 228 -30.53 -3.44 0.18
C LEU A 228 -31.75 -4.08 -0.47
N ASN A 229 -31.92 -3.86 -1.77
CA ASN A 229 -33.00 -4.46 -2.55
C ASN A 229 -32.45 -5.19 -3.77
N LYS A 230 -33.23 -6.17 -4.23
CA LYS A 230 -33.04 -6.88 -5.49
C LYS A 230 -34.37 -6.93 -6.21
N GLU A 231 -34.44 -6.37 -7.42
CA GLU A 231 -35.64 -6.43 -8.27
C GLU A 231 -36.96 -6.12 -7.53
N GLN A 232 -37.00 -5.02 -6.77
CA GLN A 232 -38.13 -4.55 -5.95
C GLN A 232 -38.44 -5.35 -4.67
N GLN A 233 -37.72 -6.44 -4.41
CA GLN A 233 -37.74 -7.12 -3.12
C GLN A 233 -36.70 -6.49 -2.18
N ILE A 234 -37.14 -6.05 -1.00
CA ILE A 234 -36.23 -5.57 0.06
C ILE A 234 -35.63 -6.79 0.76
N GLU A 235 -34.32 -6.96 0.62
CA GLU A 235 -33.56 -7.98 1.35
C GLU A 235 -33.17 -7.47 2.75
N TYR A 236 -32.75 -6.20 2.82
CA TYR A 236 -32.46 -5.52 4.09
C TYR A 236 -33.20 -4.19 4.14
N LYS A 237 -34.03 -4.01 5.18
CA LYS A 237 -34.73 -2.75 5.41
C LYS A 237 -33.73 -1.63 5.72
N PRO A 238 -33.88 -0.43 5.15
CA PRO A 238 -33.11 0.73 5.59
C PRO A 238 -33.27 0.98 7.09
N LEU A 239 -32.16 1.31 7.74
CA LEU A 239 -32.15 1.70 9.14
C LEU A 239 -32.33 3.21 9.21
N VAL A 240 -33.36 3.67 9.90
CA VAL A 240 -33.72 5.07 10.01
C VAL A 240 -33.77 5.52 11.47
N GLU A 241 -33.35 6.74 11.73
CA GLU A 241 -33.67 7.45 12.96
C GLU A 241 -35.02 8.16 12.80
N THR A 242 -35.81 8.20 13.86
CA THR A 242 -37.17 8.77 13.83
C THR A 242 -37.41 9.78 14.94
N LYS A 243 -38.40 10.66 14.77
CA LYS A 243 -38.92 11.54 15.82
C LYS A 243 -40.43 11.45 15.90
N SER A 244 -40.96 11.80 17.07
CA SER A 244 -42.40 12.02 17.28
C SER A 244 -42.87 13.32 16.64
#